data_AF-A0A8C2ACK1-F1
#
_entry.id   AF-A0A8C2ACK1-F1
#
_cell.length_a   1.000
_cell.length_b   1.000
_cell.length_c   1.000
_cell.angle_alpha   90.00
_cell.angle_beta   90.00
_cell.angle_gamma   90.00
#
_symmetry.space_group_name_H-M   'P 1'
#
loop_
_entity.id
_entity.type
_entity.pdbx_description
1 polymer ?
#
loop_
_entity_poly.entity_id
_entity_poly.type
_entity_poly.pdbx_seq_one_letter_code
_entity_poly.pdbx_strand_id
1 'polypeptide(L)'
;MASSGMADSANHLPFFFGNITREEAEDYLVQGGMSDGLYLLRQSRNYLGGFALSVAHGRKAHHYTIERELNGTYAIAGGRTHASPADLCHYHSQESDGLVCLLKKPFNRPQGV
;
A
#
# COMPACT_ATOMS: atom_id res chain seq x y z
N MET A 1 -26.48 9.61 -8.70
CA MET A 1 -25.54 9.27 -9.80
C MET A 1 -24.23 8.84 -9.17
N ALA A 2 -23.58 7.83 -9.75
CA ALA A 2 -22.66 6.87 -9.14
C ALA A 2 -21.58 7.44 -8.19
N SER A 3 -21.58 6.92 -6.96
CA SER A 3 -20.46 6.92 -6.02
C SER A 3 -19.36 5.99 -6.52
N SER A 4 -18.52 6.44 -7.46
CA SER A 4 -17.41 5.65 -8.00
C SER A 4 -16.04 6.34 -8.00
N GLY A 5 -15.91 7.58 -7.57
CA GLY A 5 -14.66 8.36 -7.74
C GLY A 5 -13.55 8.18 -6.68
N MET A 6 -13.55 7.14 -5.85
CA MET A 6 -12.59 7.03 -4.72
C MET A 6 -11.55 5.90 -4.86
N ALA A 7 -11.75 4.92 -5.75
CA ALA A 7 -10.78 3.87 -6.04
C ALA A 7 -9.81 4.23 -7.19
N ASP A 8 -10.12 5.26 -7.97
CA ASP A 8 -9.35 5.66 -9.15
C ASP A 8 -7.89 6.06 -8.86
N SER A 9 -7.62 6.64 -7.68
CA SER A 9 -6.29 7.17 -7.34
C SER A 9 -5.18 6.11 -7.31
N ALA A 10 -5.53 4.82 -7.16
CA ALA A 10 -4.57 3.71 -7.11
C ALA A 10 -4.89 2.57 -8.09
N ASN A 11 -6.04 2.58 -8.78
CA ASN A 11 -6.46 1.50 -9.68
C ASN A 11 -5.47 1.24 -10.83
N HIS A 12 -4.76 2.28 -11.27
CA HIS A 12 -3.74 2.18 -12.33
C HIS A 12 -2.40 1.62 -11.82
N LEU A 13 -2.21 1.47 -10.51
CA LEU A 13 -0.95 0.99 -9.94
C LEU A 13 -0.87 -0.54 -10.04
N PRO A 14 0.21 -1.09 -10.62
CA PRO A 14 0.33 -2.53 -10.83
C PRO A 14 0.46 -3.32 -9.52
N PHE A 15 0.88 -2.67 -8.43
CA PHE A 15 1.02 -3.25 -7.09
C PHE A 15 -0.13 -2.91 -6.14
N PHE A 16 -1.14 -2.17 -6.59
CA PHE A 16 -2.40 -2.08 -5.87
C PHE A 16 -3.18 -3.36 -6.12
N PHE A 17 -3.84 -3.97 -5.13
CA PHE A 17 -4.60 -5.21 -5.24
C PHE A 17 -6.11 -5.04 -5.05
N GLY A 18 -6.60 -3.82 -4.81
CA GLY A 18 -8.00 -3.61 -4.46
C GLY A 18 -8.33 -4.15 -3.07
N ASN A 19 -9.54 -4.69 -2.90
CA ASN A 19 -10.12 -5.07 -1.61
C ASN A 19 -9.72 -6.48 -1.13
N ILE A 20 -8.42 -6.77 -1.07
CA ILE A 20 -7.91 -8.02 -0.49
C ILE A 20 -7.78 -7.94 1.04
N THR A 21 -7.83 -9.09 1.71
CA THR A 21 -7.61 -9.20 3.16
C THR A 21 -6.14 -8.98 3.52
N ARG A 22 -5.84 -8.96 4.83
CA ARG A 22 -4.46 -8.91 5.31
C ARG A 22 -3.74 -10.21 4.95
N GLU A 23 -4.43 -11.32 5.15
CA GLU A 23 -3.98 -12.68 4.93
C GLU A 23 -3.68 -12.95 3.45
N GLU A 24 -4.53 -12.49 2.55
CA GLU A 24 -4.27 -12.55 1.10
C GLU A 24 -3.02 -11.74 0.72
N ALA A 25 -2.84 -10.55 1.31
CA ALA A 25 -1.64 -9.75 1.08
C ALA A 25 -0.37 -10.44 1.60
N GLU A 26 -0.44 -11.11 2.75
CA GLU A 26 0.66 -11.90 3.29
C GLU A 26 1.03 -13.05 2.35
N ASP A 27 0.04 -13.78 1.82
CA ASP A 27 0.27 -14.86 0.86
C ASP A 27 0.98 -14.36 -0.40
N TYR A 28 0.58 -13.23 -0.96
CA TYR A 28 1.28 -12.60 -2.08
C TYR A 28 2.72 -12.20 -1.73
N LEU A 29 2.98 -11.69 -0.53
CA LEU A 29 4.35 -11.41 -0.07
C LEU A 29 5.18 -12.70 0.06
N VAL A 30 4.56 -13.82 0.48
CA VAL A 30 5.18 -15.15 0.48
C VAL A 30 5.53 -15.59 -0.93
N GLN A 31 4.59 -15.50 -1.87
CA GLN A 31 4.81 -15.83 -3.28
C GLN A 31 5.93 -14.97 -3.91
N GLY A 32 6.04 -13.70 -3.50
CA GLY A 32 7.13 -12.81 -3.91
C GLY A 32 8.48 -13.07 -3.23
N GLY A 33 8.55 -14.07 -2.36
CA GLY A 33 9.79 -14.53 -1.72
C GLY A 33 10.14 -13.81 -0.41
N MET A 34 9.22 -13.05 0.20
CA MET A 34 9.41 -12.38 1.49
C MET A 34 10.73 -11.60 1.60
N SER A 35 11.15 -10.99 0.48
CA SER A 35 12.39 -10.23 0.40
C SER A 35 12.23 -8.87 1.09
N ASP A 36 13.27 -8.41 1.77
CA ASP A 36 13.25 -7.11 2.45
C ASP A 36 12.92 -5.96 1.50
N GLY A 37 11.89 -5.20 1.83
CA GLY A 37 11.39 -4.09 1.03
C GLY A 37 10.48 -4.51 -0.13
N LEU A 38 10.07 -5.78 -0.21
CA LEU A 38 8.97 -6.21 -1.07
C LEU A 38 7.66 -5.64 -0.51
N TYR A 39 6.83 -5.04 -1.35
CA TYR A 39 5.60 -4.43 -0.88
C TYR A 39 4.45 -4.51 -1.87
N LEU A 40 3.23 -4.34 -1.36
CA LEU A 40 2.03 -4.19 -2.16
C LEU A 40 1.03 -3.26 -1.44
N LEU A 41 0.11 -2.69 -2.21
CA LEU A 41 -0.92 -1.78 -1.72
C LEU A 41 -2.28 -2.48 -1.80
N ARG A 42 -3.12 -2.31 -0.78
CA ARG A 42 -4.50 -2.81 -0.78
C ARG A 42 -5.46 -1.75 -0.25
N GLN A 43 -6.74 -1.93 -0.50
CA GLN A 43 -7.77 -1.04 0.03
C GLN A 43 -7.90 -1.25 1.54
N SER A 44 -7.99 -0.15 2.29
CA SER A 44 -8.29 -0.25 3.73
C SER A 44 -9.77 -0.58 3.92
N ARG A 45 -10.07 -1.55 4.78
CA ARG A 45 -11.45 -1.89 5.18
C ARG A 45 -11.94 -1.04 6.36
N ASN A 46 -11.01 -0.42 7.08
CA ASN A 46 -11.32 0.36 8.29
C ASN A 46 -11.52 1.84 8.00
N TYR A 47 -11.04 2.33 6.84
CA TYR A 47 -11.06 3.74 6.49
C TYR A 47 -11.62 3.95 5.08
N LEU A 48 -12.70 4.70 4.99
CA LEU A 48 -13.37 4.99 3.72
C LEU A 48 -12.43 5.80 2.82
N GLY A 49 -11.99 5.21 1.70
CA GLY A 49 -11.02 5.84 0.78
C GLY A 49 -9.56 5.80 1.25
N GLY A 50 -9.27 5.11 2.36
CA GLY A 50 -7.91 4.84 2.81
C GLY A 50 -7.31 3.59 2.17
N PHE A 51 -6.01 3.44 2.32
CA PHE A 51 -5.25 2.29 1.81
C PHE A 51 -4.52 1.58 2.95
N ALA A 52 -3.97 0.41 2.65
CA ALA A 52 -3.03 -0.26 3.53
C ALA A 52 -1.82 -0.71 2.72
N LEU A 53 -0.63 -0.39 3.22
CA LEU A 53 0.65 -0.79 2.65
C LEU A 53 1.14 -2.02 3.40
N SER A 54 1.32 -3.13 2.69
CA SER A 54 1.90 -4.36 3.22
C SER A 54 3.35 -4.47 2.74
N VAL A 55 4.29 -4.64 3.67
CA VAL A 55 5.75 -4.67 3.40
C VAL A 55 6.35 -5.93 4.04
N ALA A 56 7.21 -6.64 3.31
CA ALA A 56 8.01 -7.73 3.86
C ALA A 56 9.35 -7.22 4.39
N HIS A 57 9.69 -7.62 5.61
CA HIS A 57 10.99 -7.38 6.23
C HIS A 57 11.34 -8.50 7.20
N GLY A 58 12.58 -8.99 7.19
CA GLY A 58 13.02 -10.06 8.09
C GLY A 58 12.17 -11.33 8.01
N ARG A 59 11.66 -11.67 6.81
CA ARG A 59 10.72 -12.77 6.55
C ARG A 59 9.38 -12.66 7.27
N LYS A 60 8.95 -11.45 7.61
CA LYS A 60 7.64 -11.15 8.21
C LYS A 60 6.94 -10.06 7.42
N ALA A 61 5.61 -10.10 7.41
CA ALA A 61 4.79 -9.03 6.85
C ALA A 61 4.52 -7.95 7.91
N HIS A 62 4.60 -6.70 7.47
CA HIS A 62 4.29 -5.50 8.24
C HIS A 62 3.20 -4.73 7.49
N HIS A 63 2.18 -4.25 8.20
CA HIS A 63 1.04 -3.57 7.59
C HIS A 63 0.89 -2.17 8.17
N TYR A 64 0.92 -1.18 7.28
CA TYR A 64 0.76 0.22 7.62
C TYR A 64 -0.57 0.72 7.06
N THR A 65 -1.36 1.37 7.91
CA THR A 65 -2.60 2.01 7.47
C THR A 65 -2.27 3.36 6.86
N ILE A 66 -2.76 3.60 5.66
CA ILE A 66 -2.69 4.89 4.98
C ILE A 66 -4.08 5.53 5.08
N GLU A 67 -4.16 6.60 5.84
CA GLU A 67 -5.37 7.38 6.06
C GLU A 67 -5.51 8.43 4.97
N ARG A 68 -6.75 8.70 4.56
CA ARG A 68 -7.07 9.79 3.64
C ARG A 68 -7.57 10.97 4.45
N GLU A 69 -6.86 12.08 4.33
CA GLU A 69 -7.17 13.33 5.00
C GLU A 69 -8.34 14.06 4.32
N LEU A 70 -8.98 14.98 5.05
CA LEU A 70 -10.12 15.77 4.55
C LEU A 70 -9.74 16.64 3.34
N ASN A 71 -8.48 17.07 3.27
CA ASN A 71 -7.93 17.83 2.13
C ASN A 71 -7.61 16.95 0.91
N GLY A 72 -7.88 15.65 0.97
CA GLY A 72 -7.65 14.68 -0.10
C GLY A 72 -6.23 14.11 -0.18
N THR A 73 -5.34 14.46 0.75
CA THR A 73 -3.99 13.87 0.85
C THR A 73 -4.00 12.54 1.60
N TYR A 74 -2.88 11.82 1.55
CA TYR A 74 -2.69 10.50 2.10
C TYR A 74 -1.48 10.47 3.03
N ALA A 75 -1.61 9.86 4.21
CA ALA A 75 -0.51 9.71 5.15
C ALA A 75 -0.56 8.37 5.87
N ILE A 76 0.61 7.84 6.24
CA ILE A 76 0.68 6.79 7.27
C ILE A 76 0.53 7.48 8.63
N ALA A 77 -0.17 6.86 9.58
CA ALA A 77 -0.42 7.43 10.90
C ALA A 77 0.88 7.97 11.55
N GLY A 78 0.91 9.28 11.83
CA GLY A 78 2.06 9.98 12.42
C GLY A 78 3.21 10.32 11.45
N GLY A 79 3.05 10.02 10.16
CA GLY A 79 4.02 10.31 9.10
C GLY A 79 3.69 11.54 8.27
N ARG A 80 4.43 11.71 7.17
CA ARG A 80 4.23 12.81 6.21
C ARG A 80 2.98 12.60 5.35
N THR A 81 2.37 13.70 4.93
CA THR A 81 1.24 13.72 3.97
C THR A 81 1.74 13.76 2.53
N HIS A 82 1.02 13.08 1.64
CA HIS A 82 1.35 12.91 0.23
C HIS A 82 0.12 13.15 -0.65
N ALA A 83 0.34 13.63 -1.88
CA ALA A 83 -0.74 13.92 -2.81
C ALA A 83 -1.47 12.66 -3.31
N SER A 84 -0.75 11.54 -3.43
CA SER A 84 -1.31 10.26 -3.88
C SER A 84 -0.66 9.07 -3.17
N PRO A 85 -1.29 7.87 -3.18
CA PRO A 85 -0.66 6.65 -2.68
C PRO A 85 0.61 6.28 -3.44
N ALA A 86 0.70 6.65 -4.73
CA ALA A 86 1.89 6.45 -5.54
C ALA A 86 3.05 7.32 -5.05
N ASP A 87 2.80 8.60 -4.77
CA ASP A 87 3.81 9.52 -4.21
C ASP A 87 4.28 9.07 -2.83
N LEU A 88 3.36 8.57 -2.00
CA LEU A 88 3.67 8.00 -0.70
C LEU A 88 4.61 6.80 -0.84
N CYS A 89 4.32 5.87 -1.75
CA CYS A 89 5.20 4.73 -2.01
C CYS A 89 6.56 5.18 -2.57
N HIS A 90 6.58 6.17 -3.46
CA HIS A 90 7.82 6.71 -4.02
C HIS A 90 8.69 7.35 -2.93
N TYR A 91 8.12 8.19 -2.06
CA TYR A 91 8.82 8.77 -0.93
C TYR A 91 9.44 7.68 -0.04
N HIS A 92 8.65 6.66 0.30
CA HIS A 92 9.12 5.57 1.15
C HIS A 92 10.12 4.61 0.48
N SER A 93 10.36 4.74 -0.82
CA SER A 93 11.48 4.08 -1.50
C SER A 93 12.83 4.75 -1.25
N GLN A 94 12.81 6.02 -0.83
CA GLN A 94 14.01 6.82 -0.58
C GLN A 94 14.22 7.08 0.92
N GLU A 95 13.13 7.27 1.68
CA GLU A 95 13.15 7.62 3.10
C GLU A 95 12.27 6.65 3.91
N SER A 96 12.77 6.07 5.00
CA SER A 96 11.96 5.12 5.77
C SER A 96 10.86 5.81 6.55
N ASP A 97 11.18 6.94 7.18
CA ASP A 97 10.24 7.81 7.93
C ASP A 97 9.28 7.02 8.84
N GLY A 98 9.84 6.07 9.60
CA GLY A 98 9.09 5.20 10.52
C GLY A 98 8.69 3.82 9.97
N LEU A 99 8.89 3.55 8.68
CA LEU A 99 8.78 2.20 8.14
C LEU A 99 9.91 1.29 8.63
N VAL A 100 9.62 -0.01 8.70
CA VAL A 100 10.59 -1.04 9.09
C VAL A 100 11.78 -1.11 8.13
N CYS A 101 11.55 -0.81 6.85
CA CYS A 101 12.58 -0.71 5.82
C CYS A 101 12.10 0.14 4.65
N LEU A 102 13.03 0.53 3.77
CA LEU A 102 12.71 1.21 2.51
C LEU A 102 11.92 0.29 1.57
N LEU A 103 10.99 0.87 0.81
CA LEU A 103 10.28 0.18 -0.26
C LEU A 103 11.22 -0.03 -1.44
N LYS A 104 11.55 -1.29 -1.74
CA LYS A 104 12.54 -1.63 -2.78
C LYS A 104 11.90 -2.21 -4.02
N LYS A 105 10.94 -3.11 -3.83
CA LYS A 105 10.36 -3.88 -4.93
C LYS A 105 8.84 -3.95 -4.79
N PRO A 106 8.06 -3.43 -5.76
CA PRO A 106 6.63 -3.70 -5.79
C PRO A 106 6.38 -5.16 -6.17
N PHE A 107 5.45 -5.81 -5.47
CA PHE A 107 4.85 -7.05 -5.92
C PHE A 107 3.66 -6.69 -6.81
N ASN A 108 3.80 -6.92 -8.12
CA ASN A 108 2.76 -6.59 -9.07
C ASN A 108 1.68 -7.68 -9.07
N ARG A 109 0.41 -7.27 -9.18
CA ARG A 109 -0.72 -8.18 -9.37
C ARG A 109 -0.44 -9.11 -10.56
N PRO A 110 -0.49 -10.45 -10.38
CA PRO A 110 -0.39 -11.36 -11.50
C PRO A 110 -1.54 -11.09 -12.48
N GLN A 111 -1.21 -10.98 -13.76
CA GLN A 111 -2.18 -10.68 -14.81
C GLN A 111 -3.09 -11.91 -15.04
N GLY A 112 -4.39 -11.78 -14.79
CA GLY A 112 -5.38 -12.84 -15.07
C GLY A 112 -6.28 -13.28 -13.91
N VAL A 113 -6.43 -12.47 -12.85
CA VAL A 113 -7.43 -12.65 -11.79
C VAL A 113 -8.49 -11.56 -11.88
#